data_AF-A0A645GTU5-F1
#
_entry.id   AF-A0A645GTU5-F1
#
_cell.length_a   1.000
_cell.length_b   1.000
_cell.length_c   1.000
_cell.angle_alpha   90.00
_cell.angle_beta   90.00
_cell.angle_gamma   90.00
#
_symmetry.space_group_name_H-M   'P 1'
#
loop_
_entity.id
_entity.type
_entity.pdbx_description
1 polymer ?
#
loop_
_entity_poly.entity_id
_entity_poly.type
_entity_poly.pdbx_seq_one_letter_code
_entity_poly.pdbx_strand_id
1 'polypeptide(L)' 'MFASFDSVALDQACADACLKSPIIEGSILSKHEHHHHDPFKDTHPDTNWEVCVEHAEKIGLGSREYELIVVK' A
#
# COMPACT_ATOMS: atom_id res chain seq x y z
N MET A 1 -12.97 1.32 -5.42
CA MET A 1 -13.15 1.19 -3.96
C MET A 1 -12.89 -0.26 -3.61
N PHE A 2 -12.08 -0.52 -2.59
CA PHE A 2 -11.81 -1.89 -2.10
C PHE A 2 -12.68 -2.17 -0.87
N ALA A 3 -13.06 -3.43 -0.67
CA ALA A 3 -13.81 -3.88 0.50
C ALA A 3 -13.43 -5.33 0.83
N SER A 4 -13.28 -5.63 2.12
CA SER A 4 -13.04 -6.98 2.64
C SER A 4 -13.46 -7.06 4.10
N PHE A 5 -13.77 -8.28 4.57
CA PHE A 5 -13.90 -8.58 6.00
C PHE A 5 -12.56 -8.90 6.67
N ASP A 6 -11.53 -9.19 5.88
CA ASP A 6 -10.15 -9.28 6.34
C ASP A 6 -9.48 -7.90 6.18
N SER A 7 -9.21 -7.25 7.31
CA SER A 7 -8.61 -5.91 7.34
C SER A 7 -7.17 -5.88 6.84
N VAL A 8 -6.41 -6.96 7.04
CA VAL A 8 -5.00 -7.05 6.62
C VAL A 8 -4.95 -7.19 5.10
N ALA A 9 -5.79 -8.05 4.54
CA ALA A 9 -5.93 -8.23 3.10
C ALA A 9 -6.39 -6.93 2.42
N LEU A 10 -7.31 -6.18 3.06
CA LEU A 10 -7.79 -4.89 2.56
C LEU A 10 -6.68 -3.84 2.49
N ASP A 11 -5.93 -3.66 3.58
CA ASP A 11 -4.83 -2.69 3.63
C ASP A 11 -3.72 -3.06 2.65
N GLN A 12 -3.37 -4.34 2.55
CA GLN A 12 -2.38 -4.83 1.58
C GLN A 12 -2.82 -4.54 0.14
N ALA A 13 -4.07 -4.83 -0.22
CA ALA A 13 -4.60 -4.53 -1.55
C ALA A 13 -4.58 -3.03 -1.88
N CYS A 14 -4.87 -2.17 -0.89
CA CYS A 14 -4.79 -0.72 -1.04
C CYS A 14 -3.36 -0.24 -1.25
N ALA A 15 -2.40 -0.73 -0.46
CA ALA A 15 -0.98 -0.41 -0.60
C ALA A 15 -0.45 -0.81 -1.99
N ASP A 16 -0.76 -2.02 -2.45
CA ASP A 16 -0.36 -2.52 -3.77
C ASP A 16 -0.95 -1.69 -4.91
N ALA A 17 -2.17 -1.18 -4.75
CA ALA A 17 -2.77 -0.27 -5.71
C ALA A 17 -2.06 1.09 -5.77
N CYS A 18 -1.65 1.63 -4.62
CA CYS A 18 -0.85 2.86 -4.55
C CYS A 18 0.53 2.68 -5.18
N LEU A 19 1.23 1.57 -4.91
CA LEU A 19 2.53 1.25 -5.50
C LEU A 19 2.49 1.17 -7.04
N LYS A 20 1.35 0.72 -7.61
CA LYS A 20 1.13 0.60 -9.06
C LYS A 20 0.53 1.85 -9.70
N SER A 21 0.17 2.86 -8.91
CA SER A 21 -0.48 4.06 -9.42
C SER A 21 0.51 4.98 -10.16
N PRO A 22 0.06 5.69 -11.20
CA PRO A 22 0.91 6.68 -11.87
C PRO A 22 1.22 7.85 -10.94
N ILE A 23 2.40 8.46 -11.13
CA ILE A 23 2.77 9.70 -10.44
C ILE A 23 1.86 10.82 -10.94
N ILE A 24 1.27 11.56 -10.01
CA ILE A 24 0.40 12.71 -10.31
C ILE A 24 1.28 13.97 -10.37
N GLU A 25 1.21 14.69 -11.49
CA GLU A 25 1.97 15.93 -11.67
C GLU A 25 1.60 16.99 -10.61
N GLY A 26 2.60 17.70 -10.08
CA GLY A 26 2.44 18.66 -8.99
C GLY A 26 2.29 18.07 -7.58
N SER A 27 2.23 16.73 -7.44
CA SER A 27 2.22 16.06 -6.12
C SER A 27 3.56 16.21 -5.39
N ILE A 28 3.62 15.81 -4.12
CA ILE A 28 4.90 15.75 -3.39
C ILE A 28 5.83 14.72 -4.03
N LEU A 29 5.29 13.56 -4.40
CA LEU A 29 6.03 12.49 -5.05
C LEU A 29 6.69 12.97 -6.34
N SER A 30 6.00 13.75 -7.18
CA SER A 30 6.56 14.25 -8.45
C SER A 30 7.73 15.23 -8.28
N LYS A 31 7.97 15.72 -7.06
CA LYS A 31 9.08 16.63 -6.71
C LYS A 31 10.27 15.90 -6.09
N HIS A 32 10.14 14.62 -5.78
CA HIS A 32 11.18 13.80 -5.18
C HIS A 32 11.87 12.94 -6.23
N GLU A 33 13.07 12.45 -5.91
CA GLU A 33 13.78 11.51 -6.77
C GLU A 33 13.18 10.10 -6.64
N HIS A 34 13.03 9.39 -7.76
CA HIS A 34 12.35 8.09 -7.84
C HIS A 34 13.32 6.91 -7.82
N HIS A 35 14.11 6.78 -6.76
CA HIS A 35 15.19 5.78 -6.69
C HIS A 35 14.73 4.41 -6.22
N HIS A 36 13.70 4.36 -5.36
CA HIS A 36 13.31 3.11 -4.70
C HIS A 36 12.24 2.34 -5.45
N HIS A 37 11.65 2.94 -6.49
CA HIS A 37 10.46 2.43 -7.18
C HIS A 37 9.30 2.13 -6.22
N ASP A 38 9.25 2.87 -5.10
CA ASP A 38 8.25 2.78 -4.05
C ASP A 38 7.82 4.22 -3.71
N PRO A 39 6.63 4.65 -4.16
CA PRO A 39 6.08 5.97 -3.87
C PRO A 39 6.13 6.38 -2.40
N PHE A 40 5.98 5.43 -1.47
CA PHE A 40 6.01 5.70 -0.04
C PHE A 40 7.42 6.03 0.42
N LYS A 41 8.43 5.26 -0.01
CA LYS A 41 9.84 5.49 0.36
C LYS A 41 10.44 6.70 -0.34
N ASP A 42 10.09 6.93 -1.60
CA ASP A 42 10.58 8.11 -2.35
C ASP A 42 10.03 9.42 -1.75
N THR A 43 8.85 9.38 -1.13
CA THR A 43 8.27 10.55 -0.43
C THR A 43 8.74 10.64 1.02
N HIS A 44 8.82 9.51 1.73
CA HIS A 44 9.12 9.42 3.15
C HIS A 44 10.14 8.28 3.41
N PRO A 45 11.44 8.51 3.13
CA PRO A 45 12.46 7.47 3.18
C PRO A 45 12.68 6.86 4.57
N ASP A 46 12.39 7.64 5.62
CA ASP A 46 12.52 7.20 7.01
C ASP A 46 11.28 6.44 7.53
N THR A 47 10.25 6.24 6.70
CA THR A 47 9.01 5.56 7.08
C THR A 47 8.89 4.21 6.39
N ASN A 48 8.59 3.16 7.16
CA ASN A 48 8.28 1.84 6.62
C ASN A 48 6.78 1.54 6.76
N TRP A 49 6.06 1.61 5.64
CA TRP A 49 4.61 1.38 5.58
C TRP A 49 4.22 -0.06 5.91
N GLU A 50 5.10 -1.03 5.68
CA GLU A 50 4.81 -2.46 5.87
C GLU A 50 4.66 -2.86 7.34
N VAL A 51 5.26 -2.09 8.26
CA VAL A 51 5.31 -2.42 9.70
C VAL A 51 3.92 -2.61 10.30
N CYS A 52 2.96 -1.77 9.93
CA CYS A 52 1.59 -1.86 10.47
C CYS A 52 0.87 -3.13 9.97
N VAL A 53 1.00 -3.41 8.67
CA VAL A 53 0.36 -4.58 8.04
C VAL A 53 0.96 -5.88 8.57
N GLU A 54 2.29 -5.95 8.65
CA GLU A 54 2.98 -7.10 9.25
C GLU A 54 2.61 -7.33 10.71
N HIS A 55 2.49 -6.26 11.50
CA HIS A 55 2.11 -6.39 12.90
C HIS A 55 0.68 -6.90 13.05
N ALA A 56 -0.25 -6.38 12.25
CA ALA A 56 -1.66 -6.79 12.25
C ALA A 56 -1.82 -8.28 11.91
N GLU A 57 -1.06 -8.78 10.92
CA GLU A 57 -0.99 -10.21 10.61
C GLU A 57 -0.42 -11.01 11.77
N LYS A 58 0.69 -10.57 12.38
CA LYS A 58 1.35 -11.25 13.52
C LYS A 58 0.45 -11.40 14.74
N ILE A 59 -0.47 -10.45 14.98
CA ILE A 59 -1.44 -10.53 16.09
C ILE A 59 -2.76 -11.22 15.70
N GLY A 60 -2.87 -11.73 14.46
CA GLY A 60 -3.99 -12.55 14.01
C GLY A 60 -5.23 -11.78 13.56
N LEU A 61 -5.08 -10.53 13.09
CA LEU A 61 -6.22 -9.75 12.55
C LEU A 61 -6.63 -10.15 11.13
N GLY A 62 -5.80 -10.92 10.43
CA GLY A 62 -6.04 -11.32 9.04
C GLY A 62 -4.78 -11.82 8.36
N SER A 63 -4.82 -11.92 7.04
CA SER A 63 -3.72 -12.38 6.18
C SER A 63 -3.32 -11.30 5.17
N ARG A 64 -2.03 -11.22 4.81
CA ARG A 64 -1.59 -10.40 3.66
C ARG A 64 -2.00 -11.00 2.31
N GLU A 65 -2.46 -12.25 2.27
CA GLU A 65 -2.94 -12.90 1.06
C GLU A 65 -4.36 -12.43 0.69
N TYR A 66 -4.58 -12.12 -0.59
CA TYR A 66 -5.87 -11.68 -1.09
C TYR A 66 -6.08 -12.05 -2.56
N GLU A 67 -7.36 -12.11 -2.97
CA GLU A 67 -7.78 -12.19 -4.36
C GLU A 67 -8.60 -10.95 -4.73
N LEU A 68 -8.31 -10.32 -5.87
CA LEU A 68 -9.10 -9.19 -6.35
C LEU A 68 -10.29 -9.66 -7.17
N ILE A 69 -11.49 -9.45 -6.64
CA ILE A 69 -12.76 -9.68 -7.34
C ILE A 69 -13.33 -8.32 -7.77
N VAL A 70 -13.46 -8.10 -9.08
CA VAL A 70 -14.02 -6.87 -9.63
C VAL A 70 -15.54 -6.96 -9.67
N VAL A 71 -16.21 -6.07 -8.92
CA VAL A 71 -17.66 -5.93 -8.89
C VAL A 71 -18.08 -4.77 -9.81
N LYS A 72 -19.17 -4.96 -10.56
CA LYS A 72 -19.76 -3.97 -11.47
C LYS A 72 -21.00 -3.33 -10.87
#